data_AF-A0AA36NA78-F1
#
_entry.id   AF-A0AA36NA78-F1
#
_cell.length_a   1.000
_cell.length_b   1.000
_cell.length_c   1.000
_cell.angle_alpha   90.00
_cell.angle_beta   90.00
_cell.angle_gamma   90.00
#
_symmetry.space_group_name_H-M   'P 1'
#
loop_
_entity.id
_entity.type
_entity.pdbx_description
1 polymer ?
#
loop_
_entity_poly.entity_id
_entity_poly.type
_entity_poly.pdbx_seq_one_letter_code
_entity_poly.pdbx_strand_id
1 'polypeptide(L)'
;MKDWGFALRPWKSAHLASESVIIHGTQGLVMGLAYFDDVAGIQRKAEYAMGFVKSHEGTVRINLHHSHFPNYTEIRKLQVLSTRAPIQKYQVLQAQKDWGDGMVDLGRYGRTVLENEEKDRLEKFVGVHPEHKKNRTTLWRKAADFVDKLYGFNEAQVLLKVTEASPSTRFRTTRLGAVSWLIGNDLDFPADRGFALRPWNQVRFENADVSIQGERAQAQHVLAG
;
A
#
# COMPACT_ATOMS: atom_id res chain seq x y z
N MET A 1 -17.08 21.29 10.01
CA MET A 1 -17.41 22.19 8.89
C MET A 1 -18.41 21.45 8.00
N LYS A 2 -19.47 22.10 7.49
CA LYS A 2 -20.50 21.41 6.69
C LYS A 2 -19.99 21.26 5.25
N ASP A 3 -19.76 20.04 4.78
CA ASP A 3 -19.50 19.81 3.36
C ASP A 3 -20.82 19.88 2.60
N TRP A 4 -20.86 20.67 1.53
CA TRP A 4 -22.02 20.81 0.65
C TRP A 4 -22.01 19.77 -0.47
N GLY A 5 -20.96 18.96 -0.56
CA GLY A 5 -20.78 17.91 -1.57
C GLY A 5 -19.70 18.31 -2.57
N PHE A 6 -18.81 17.35 -2.87
CA PHE A 6 -17.65 17.56 -3.74
C PHE A 6 -18.00 18.15 -5.11
N ALA A 7 -19.14 17.75 -5.68
CA ALA A 7 -19.61 18.19 -7.00
C ALA A 7 -20.21 19.61 -7.03
N LEU A 8 -20.56 20.22 -5.89
CA LEU A 8 -21.09 21.59 -5.84
C LEU A 8 -19.99 22.67 -5.75
N ARG A 9 -18.72 22.26 -5.77
CA ARG A 9 -17.59 23.19 -5.90
C ARG A 9 -17.48 23.67 -7.36
N PRO A 10 -17.03 24.91 -7.61
CA PRO A 10 -17.05 25.49 -8.95
C PRO A 10 -15.87 24.97 -9.79
N TRP A 11 -15.95 23.71 -10.21
CA TRP A 11 -14.97 23.07 -11.09
C TRP A 11 -15.11 23.59 -12.52
N LYS A 12 -13.97 23.91 -13.12
CA LYS A 12 -13.81 24.26 -14.55
C LYS A 12 -13.44 23.04 -15.38
N SER A 13 -12.57 22.18 -14.85
CA SER A 13 -12.11 20.96 -15.52
C SER A 13 -11.69 19.89 -14.51
N ALA A 14 -11.72 18.63 -14.95
CA ALA A 14 -11.18 17.49 -14.23
C ALA A 14 -10.41 16.60 -15.21
N HIS A 15 -9.20 16.16 -14.85
CA HIS A 15 -8.38 15.27 -15.67
C HIS A 15 -7.74 14.14 -14.83
N LEU A 16 -7.61 12.96 -15.44
CA LEU A 16 -7.12 11.74 -14.79
C LEU A 16 -5.79 11.32 -15.40
N ALA A 17 -4.69 11.48 -14.67
CA ALA A 17 -3.43 10.79 -14.97
C ALA A 17 -3.48 9.39 -14.35
N SER A 18 -3.11 8.36 -15.10
CA SER A 18 -3.02 6.99 -14.59
C SER A 18 -1.55 6.64 -14.34
N GLU A 19 -1.19 6.43 -13.08
CA GLU A 19 0.16 6.05 -12.62
C GLU A 19 0.43 4.57 -12.85
N SER A 20 -0.59 3.72 -12.70
CA SER A 20 -0.59 2.35 -13.20
C SER A 20 -1.96 1.88 -13.65
N VAL A 21 -1.96 0.98 -14.62
CA VAL A 21 -3.14 0.32 -15.16
C VAL A 21 -2.82 -1.15 -15.30
N ILE A 22 -3.65 -2.04 -14.77
CA ILE A 22 -3.66 -3.47 -15.02
C ILE A 22 -4.93 -3.79 -15.81
N ILE A 23 -4.82 -4.57 -16.88
CA ILE A 23 -5.97 -5.07 -17.65
C ILE A 23 -5.85 -6.59 -17.72
N HIS A 24 -6.93 -7.31 -17.43
CA HIS A 24 -6.97 -8.77 -17.54
C HIS A 24 -8.41 -9.19 -17.89
N GLY A 25 -8.57 -9.84 -19.05
CA GLY A 25 -9.89 -10.24 -19.57
C GLY A 25 -10.84 -9.04 -19.71
N THR A 26 -11.97 -9.09 -19.02
CA THR A 26 -12.99 -8.01 -18.97
C THR A 26 -12.73 -6.98 -17.86
N GLN A 27 -11.70 -7.14 -17.03
CA GLN A 27 -11.41 -6.23 -15.92
C GLN A 27 -10.32 -5.22 -16.25
N GLY A 28 -10.48 -4.00 -15.73
CA GLY A 28 -9.43 -3.02 -15.57
C GLY A 28 -9.25 -2.66 -14.09
N LEU A 29 -8.01 -2.43 -13.67
CA LEU A 29 -7.67 -1.76 -12.42
C LEU A 29 -6.75 -0.59 -12.76
N VAL A 30 -7.04 0.59 -12.22
CA VAL A 30 -6.21 1.77 -12.39
C VAL A 30 -5.94 2.39 -11.02
N MET A 31 -4.73 2.93 -10.86
CA MET A 31 -4.43 3.88 -9.80
C MET A 31 -3.70 5.09 -10.40
N GLY A 32 -3.89 6.24 -9.78
CA GLY A 32 -3.30 7.47 -10.29
C GLY A 32 -3.79 8.71 -9.58
N LEU A 33 -3.83 9.80 -10.33
CA LEU A 33 -4.02 11.15 -9.84
C LEU A 33 -5.10 11.86 -10.64
N ALA A 34 -6.14 12.31 -9.95
CA ALA A 34 -7.22 13.13 -10.48
C ALA A 34 -6.92 14.58 -10.12
N TYR A 35 -6.87 15.45 -11.10
CA TYR A 35 -6.60 16.88 -10.95
C TYR A 35 -7.88 17.62 -11.30
N PHE A 36 -8.26 18.58 -10.47
CA PHE A 36 -9.50 19.35 -10.57
C PHE A 36 -9.15 20.83 -10.53
N ASP A 37 -9.40 21.54 -11.62
CA ASP A 37 -9.15 22.97 -11.73
C ASP A 37 -10.46 23.70 -11.41
N ASP A 38 -10.44 24.65 -10.45
CA ASP A 38 -11.62 25.48 -10.17
C ASP A 38 -11.67 26.76 -11.02
N VAL A 39 -12.80 27.47 -11.00
CA VAL A 39 -12.98 28.72 -11.78
C VAL A 39 -12.05 29.85 -11.37
N ALA A 40 -11.43 29.78 -10.18
CA ALA A 40 -10.39 30.74 -9.74
C ALA A 40 -8.99 30.34 -10.23
N GLY A 41 -8.86 29.22 -10.94
CA GLY A 41 -7.58 28.69 -11.43
C GLY A 41 -6.79 27.89 -10.40
N ILE A 42 -7.38 27.55 -9.25
CA ILE A 42 -6.71 26.73 -8.24
C ILE A 42 -6.89 25.26 -8.60
N GLN A 43 -5.79 24.60 -8.96
CA GLN A 43 -5.77 23.15 -9.18
C GLN A 43 -5.68 22.41 -7.85
N ARG A 44 -6.54 21.40 -7.67
CA ARG A 44 -6.52 20.46 -6.54
C ARG A 44 -6.32 19.04 -7.04
N LYS A 45 -5.56 18.24 -6.28
CA LYS A 45 -5.12 16.91 -6.68
C LYS A 45 -5.61 15.85 -5.70
N ALA A 46 -6.31 14.84 -6.21
CA ALA A 46 -6.69 13.64 -5.48
C ALA A 46 -5.91 12.43 -6.00
N GLU A 47 -5.50 11.51 -5.12
CA GLU A 47 -5.18 10.15 -5.52
C GLU A 47 -6.47 9.36 -5.73
N TYR A 48 -6.47 8.46 -6.71
CA TYR A 48 -7.54 7.49 -6.91
C TYR A 48 -7.00 6.08 -7.16
N ALA A 49 -7.82 5.10 -6.78
CA ALA A 49 -7.85 3.77 -7.37
C ALA A 49 -9.28 3.52 -7.89
N MET A 50 -9.42 2.99 -9.10
CA MET A 50 -10.69 2.57 -9.68
C MET A 50 -10.57 1.17 -10.27
N GLY A 51 -11.64 0.39 -10.14
CA GLY A 51 -11.86 -0.84 -10.87
C GLY A 51 -12.90 -0.64 -11.95
N PHE A 52 -12.71 -1.33 -13.07
CA PHE A 52 -13.62 -1.38 -14.20
C PHE A 52 -13.97 -2.82 -14.56
N VAL A 53 -15.18 -3.03 -15.07
CA VAL A 53 -15.62 -4.27 -15.71
C VAL A 53 -16.30 -3.96 -17.05
N LYS A 54 -16.00 -4.75 -18.07
CA LYS A 54 -16.67 -4.71 -19.38
C LYS A 54 -17.94 -5.56 -19.33
N SER A 55 -19.10 -4.95 -19.58
CA SER A 55 -20.40 -5.64 -19.61
C SER A 55 -20.55 -6.52 -20.84
N HIS A 56 -21.59 -7.37 -20.84
CA HIS A 56 -21.97 -8.20 -21.99
C HIS A 56 -22.27 -7.38 -23.26
N GLU A 57 -22.73 -6.14 -23.10
CA GLU A 57 -22.97 -5.18 -24.19
C GLU A 57 -21.67 -4.54 -24.72
N GLY A 58 -20.52 -4.92 -24.16
CA GLY A 58 -19.21 -4.36 -24.49
C GLY A 58 -18.87 -3.04 -23.79
N THR A 59 -19.82 -2.42 -23.08
CA THR A 59 -19.62 -1.16 -22.36
C THR A 59 -18.75 -1.35 -21.12
N VAL A 60 -17.74 -0.51 -20.93
CA VAL A 60 -16.92 -0.49 -19.70
C VAL A 60 -17.65 0.32 -18.62
N ARG A 61 -17.76 -0.24 -17.40
CA ARG A 61 -18.42 0.37 -16.23
C ARG A 61 -17.49 0.33 -15.02
N ILE A 62 -17.56 1.33 -14.14
CA ILE A 62 -16.82 1.33 -12.86
C ILE A 62 -17.45 0.32 -11.91
N ASN A 63 -16.63 -0.50 -11.24
CA ASN A 63 -17.07 -1.45 -10.20
C ASN A 63 -16.26 -1.36 -8.89
N LEU A 64 -15.29 -0.45 -8.79
CA LEU A 64 -14.63 -0.03 -7.56
C LEU A 64 -14.21 1.44 -7.70
N HIS A 65 -14.36 2.25 -6.66
CA HIS A 65 -13.84 3.62 -6.62
C HIS A 65 -13.37 3.99 -5.21
N HIS A 66 -12.11 4.39 -5.07
CA HIS A 66 -11.55 4.92 -3.83
C HIS A 66 -10.67 6.12 -4.14
N SER A 67 -10.96 7.30 -3.58
CA SER A 67 -10.21 8.54 -3.84
C SER A 67 -10.01 9.41 -2.60
N HIS A 68 -8.88 10.12 -2.53
CA HIS A 68 -8.49 10.92 -1.36
C HIS A 68 -7.57 12.09 -1.77
N PHE A 69 -7.71 13.27 -1.15
CA PHE A 69 -6.86 14.45 -1.39
C PHE A 69 -5.55 14.38 -0.58
N PRO A 70 -4.37 14.24 -1.22
CA PRO A 70 -3.11 14.01 -0.55
C PRO A 70 -2.08 15.11 -0.79
N ASN A 71 -1.05 15.11 0.05
CA ASN A 71 0.08 16.03 -0.10
C ASN A 71 1.17 15.44 -1.05
N TYR A 72 0.86 15.29 -2.37
CA TYR A 72 1.80 15.11 -3.53
C TYR A 72 2.55 13.72 -3.63
N THR A 73 3.38 13.25 -4.60
CA THR A 73 3.65 13.38 -6.09
C THR A 73 4.67 12.28 -6.53
N GLU A 74 4.25 11.07 -6.97
CA GLU A 74 4.33 10.57 -8.39
C GLU A 74 5.43 9.51 -8.75
N ILE A 75 5.09 8.35 -9.39
CA ILE A 75 5.97 7.28 -9.99
C ILE A 75 5.27 6.43 -11.12
N ARG A 76 6.05 5.93 -12.12
CA ARG A 76 5.72 5.13 -13.36
C ARG A 76 5.39 3.59 -13.25
N LYS A 77 5.29 2.87 -14.41
CA LYS A 77 4.55 1.60 -14.75
C LYS A 77 5.37 0.37 -15.22
N LEU A 78 4.76 -0.86 -15.23
CA LEU A 78 4.97 -2.03 -16.15
C LEU A 78 3.94 -3.19 -15.92
N GLN A 79 3.65 -4.10 -16.88
CA GLN A 79 2.52 -5.10 -16.86
C GLN A 79 2.86 -6.56 -17.32
N VAL A 80 2.13 -7.61 -16.84
CA VAL A 80 2.02 -9.02 -17.39
C VAL A 80 0.66 -9.70 -17.03
N LEU A 81 0.31 -10.88 -17.60
CA LEU A 81 -0.95 -11.67 -17.46
C LEU A 81 -0.76 -13.09 -16.81
N SER A 82 -1.83 -13.79 -16.40
CA SER A 82 -1.81 -15.13 -15.72
C SER A 82 -3.09 -16.00 -15.95
N THR A 83 -3.05 -17.28 -15.55
CA THR A 83 -4.04 -18.36 -15.84
C THR A 83 -4.18 -19.46 -14.74
N ARG A 84 -4.89 -19.21 -13.62
CA ARG A 84 -5.05 -20.16 -12.48
C ARG A 84 -6.52 -20.30 -12.01
N ALA A 85 -6.74 -20.90 -10.83
CA ALA A 85 -8.06 -21.20 -10.27
C ALA A 85 -8.70 -20.02 -9.48
N PRO A 86 -10.04 -19.91 -9.40
CA PRO A 86 -10.72 -18.79 -8.74
C PRO A 86 -10.46 -18.63 -7.24
N ILE A 87 -10.39 -17.37 -6.78
CA ILE A 87 -10.31 -17.00 -5.37
C ILE A 87 -11.67 -17.19 -4.67
N GLN A 88 -11.63 -17.58 -3.40
CA GLN A 88 -12.77 -17.71 -2.50
C GLN A 88 -12.74 -16.64 -1.39
N LYS A 89 -13.91 -16.21 -0.89
CA LYS A 89 -14.01 -15.10 0.08
C LYS A 89 -13.22 -15.33 1.37
N TYR A 90 -13.15 -16.57 1.86
CA TYR A 90 -12.37 -16.90 3.05
C TYR A 90 -10.85 -16.69 2.84
N GLN A 91 -10.33 -16.86 1.62
CA GLN A 91 -8.91 -16.63 1.31
C GLN A 91 -8.56 -15.14 1.39
N VAL A 92 -9.49 -14.27 0.98
CA VAL A 92 -9.33 -12.80 1.08
C VAL A 92 -9.28 -12.36 2.55
N LEU A 93 -10.22 -12.87 3.37
CA LEU A 93 -10.28 -12.57 4.80
C LEU A 93 -9.09 -13.17 5.56
N GLN A 94 -8.61 -14.35 5.17
CA GLN A 94 -7.39 -14.95 5.73
C GLN A 94 -6.15 -14.13 5.36
N ALA A 95 -6.01 -13.67 4.11
CA ALA A 95 -4.89 -12.81 3.71
C ALA A 95 -4.88 -11.48 4.47
N GLN A 96 -6.04 -10.88 4.74
CA GLN A 96 -6.17 -9.70 5.61
C GLN A 96 -5.76 -10.02 7.06
N LYS A 97 -6.17 -11.18 7.61
CA LYS A 97 -5.77 -11.60 8.96
C LYS A 97 -4.26 -11.83 9.05
N ASP A 98 -3.69 -12.61 8.14
CA ASP A 98 -2.25 -12.90 8.07
C ASP A 98 -1.40 -11.62 7.93
N TRP A 99 -1.91 -10.62 7.21
CA TRP A 99 -1.28 -9.31 7.12
C TRP A 99 -1.30 -8.58 8.47
N GLY A 100 -2.46 -8.53 9.14
CA GLY A 100 -2.61 -7.90 10.45
C GLY A 100 -1.76 -8.56 11.55
N ASP A 101 -1.76 -9.89 11.61
CA ASP A 101 -0.94 -10.65 12.56
C ASP A 101 0.57 -10.42 12.31
N GLY A 102 1.01 -10.55 11.05
CA GLY A 102 2.41 -10.38 10.68
C GLY A 102 2.93 -8.95 10.87
N MET A 103 2.06 -7.94 10.73
CA MET A 103 2.39 -6.55 11.11
C MET A 103 2.68 -6.40 12.60
N VAL A 104 1.89 -7.04 13.47
CA VAL A 104 2.12 -7.03 14.93
C VAL A 104 3.38 -7.82 15.28
N ASP A 105 3.68 -8.93 14.61
CA ASP A 105 4.91 -9.70 14.82
C ASP A 105 6.19 -8.99 14.36
N LEU A 106 6.15 -8.32 13.20
CA LEU A 106 7.23 -7.45 12.73
C LEU A 106 7.46 -6.29 13.71
N GLY A 107 6.38 -5.68 14.22
CA GLY A 107 6.47 -4.63 15.23
C GLY A 107 7.05 -5.13 16.55
N ARG A 108 6.61 -6.28 17.05
CA ARG A 108 7.14 -6.90 18.28
C ARG A 108 8.65 -7.18 18.17
N TYR A 109 9.06 -7.91 17.13
CA TYR A 109 10.48 -8.23 16.93
C TYR A 109 11.31 -6.96 16.65
N GLY A 110 10.79 -6.04 15.86
CA GLY A 110 11.43 -4.78 15.50
C GLY A 110 11.68 -3.86 16.70
N ARG A 111 10.74 -3.76 17.64
CA ARG A 111 10.95 -3.02 18.90
C ARG A 111 12.12 -3.59 19.69
N THR A 112 12.21 -4.91 19.87
CA THR A 112 13.35 -5.54 20.54
C THR A 112 14.68 -5.31 19.81
N VAL A 113 14.70 -5.17 18.48
CA VAL A 113 15.91 -4.76 17.74
C VAL A 113 16.30 -3.32 18.07
N LEU A 114 15.35 -2.38 18.08
CA LEU A 114 15.59 -0.97 18.39
C LEU A 114 15.98 -0.74 19.87
N GLU A 115 15.33 -1.43 20.80
CA GLU A 115 15.62 -1.39 22.25
C GLU A 115 17.05 -1.87 22.53
N ASN A 116 17.49 -2.96 21.86
CA ASN A 116 18.87 -3.42 21.93
C ASN A 116 19.83 -2.44 21.25
N GLU A 117 19.50 -1.87 20.09
CA GLU A 117 20.34 -0.86 19.41
C GLU A 117 20.53 0.42 20.25
N GLU A 118 19.50 0.86 20.97
CA GLU A 118 19.57 2.01 21.89
C GLU A 118 20.36 1.68 23.16
N LYS A 119 20.10 0.54 23.79
CA LYS A 119 20.86 0.06 24.94
C LYS A 119 22.35 -0.08 24.60
N ASP A 120 22.68 -0.79 23.53
CA ASP A 120 24.05 -0.96 23.05
C ASP A 120 24.70 0.37 22.67
N ARG A 121 23.93 1.39 22.25
CA ARG A 121 24.46 2.75 21.97
C ARG A 121 24.83 3.48 23.25
N LEU A 122 24.05 3.32 24.31
CA LEU A 122 24.38 3.83 25.65
C LEU A 122 25.57 3.06 26.24
N GLU A 123 25.59 1.72 26.12
CA GLU A 123 26.71 0.88 26.56
C GLU A 123 27.97 1.03 25.69
N LYS A 124 27.89 1.56 24.46
CA LYS A 124 29.05 1.95 23.65
C LYS A 124 29.79 3.19 24.14
N PHE A 125 29.18 3.99 25.01
CA PHE A 125 29.92 4.98 25.81
C PHE A 125 30.79 4.31 26.90
N VAL A 126 30.64 2.99 27.09
CA VAL A 126 31.33 2.16 28.10
C VAL A 126 32.19 1.04 27.45
N GLY A 127 31.90 0.65 26.20
CA GLY A 127 32.85 0.00 25.28
C GLY A 127 32.65 -1.49 24.95
N VAL A 128 31.47 -1.92 24.47
CA VAL A 128 31.16 -3.34 24.22
C VAL A 128 30.63 -3.66 22.79
N HIS A 129 31.27 -4.67 22.17
CA HIS A 129 30.90 -5.66 21.12
C HIS A 129 29.93 -5.36 19.90
N PRO A 130 29.80 -6.30 18.91
CA PRO A 130 29.26 -6.00 17.58
C PRO A 130 27.90 -6.67 17.18
N GLU A 131 27.10 -7.20 18.12
CA GLU A 131 25.92 -8.05 17.84
C GLU A 131 24.90 -7.46 16.83
N HIS A 132 24.63 -6.13 16.89
CA HIS A 132 23.73 -5.33 16.03
C HIS A 132 23.40 -5.91 14.64
N LYS A 133 24.45 -6.21 13.84
CA LYS A 133 24.31 -6.59 12.44
C LYS A 133 23.42 -7.83 12.27
N LYS A 134 23.53 -8.80 13.18
CA LYS A 134 22.78 -10.08 13.14
C LYS A 134 21.28 -9.87 13.38
N ASN A 135 20.94 -8.96 14.29
CA ASN A 135 19.55 -8.63 14.62
C ASN A 135 18.88 -7.86 13.46
N ARG A 136 19.57 -6.88 12.88
CA ARG A 136 19.09 -6.16 11.68
C ARG A 136 18.87 -7.06 10.47
N THR A 137 19.85 -7.92 10.15
CA THR A 137 19.69 -8.90 9.05
C THR A 137 18.52 -9.85 9.30
N THR A 138 18.20 -10.17 10.55
CA THR A 138 17.07 -11.04 10.91
C THR A 138 15.73 -10.31 10.83
N LEU A 139 15.66 -9.04 11.24
CA LEU A 139 14.49 -8.18 11.02
C LEU A 139 14.21 -8.00 9.51
N TRP A 140 15.26 -7.73 8.73
CA TRP A 140 15.15 -7.55 7.29
C TRP A 140 14.67 -8.82 6.59
N ARG A 141 15.20 -9.99 6.99
CA ARG A 141 14.70 -11.28 6.50
C ARG A 141 13.22 -11.47 6.84
N LYS A 142 12.80 -11.28 8.10
CA LYS A 142 11.38 -11.38 8.50
C LYS A 142 10.46 -10.48 7.69
N ALA A 143 10.86 -9.24 7.40
CA ALA A 143 10.08 -8.32 6.57
C ALA A 143 10.05 -8.76 5.10
N ALA A 144 11.15 -9.26 4.56
CA ALA A 144 11.23 -9.89 3.24
C ALA A 144 10.31 -11.13 3.12
N ASP A 145 10.37 -12.05 4.09
CA ASP A 145 9.55 -13.27 4.13
C ASP A 145 8.05 -12.93 4.22
N PHE A 146 7.68 -11.93 5.02
CA PHE A 146 6.31 -11.39 5.09
C PHE A 146 5.86 -10.78 3.76
N VAL A 147 6.73 -10.04 3.08
CA VAL A 147 6.43 -9.47 1.75
C VAL A 147 6.24 -10.58 0.72
N ASP A 148 7.13 -11.57 0.64
CA ASP A 148 7.02 -12.67 -0.33
C ASP A 148 5.80 -13.57 -0.07
N LYS A 149 5.39 -13.73 1.19
CA LYS A 149 4.19 -14.51 1.55
C LYS A 149 2.89 -13.83 1.10
N LEU A 150 2.80 -12.51 1.21
CA LEU A 150 1.51 -11.79 1.12
C LEU A 150 1.37 -10.85 -0.08
N TYR A 151 2.47 -10.45 -0.72
CA TYR A 151 2.47 -9.59 -1.90
C TYR A 151 3.00 -10.38 -3.09
N GLY A 152 2.14 -10.59 -4.09
CA GLY A 152 2.44 -11.37 -5.30
C GLY A 152 3.42 -10.71 -6.27
N PHE A 153 4.54 -10.14 -5.80
CA PHE A 153 5.58 -9.53 -6.64
C PHE A 153 6.20 -10.50 -7.66
N ASN A 154 6.20 -11.80 -7.34
CA ASN A 154 6.65 -12.88 -8.23
C ASN A 154 5.54 -13.39 -9.17
N GLU A 155 4.29 -12.91 -8.99
CA GLU A 155 3.06 -13.50 -9.54
C GLU A 155 2.33 -12.54 -10.50
N ALA A 156 2.36 -11.24 -10.21
CA ALA A 156 1.72 -10.18 -10.98
C ALA A 156 2.32 -8.79 -10.62
N GLN A 157 1.94 -7.75 -11.36
CA GLN A 157 2.23 -6.38 -10.94
C GLN A 157 1.48 -6.06 -9.64
N VAL A 158 2.21 -5.70 -8.58
CA VAL A 158 1.65 -5.24 -7.31
C VAL A 158 1.42 -3.74 -7.34
N LEU A 159 0.22 -3.32 -6.90
CA LEU A 159 -0.22 -1.92 -6.82
C LEU A 159 -0.32 -1.48 -5.35
N LEU A 160 0.83 -1.37 -4.66
CA LEU A 160 0.86 -0.99 -3.24
C LEU A 160 0.99 0.53 -3.09
N LYS A 161 -0.09 1.20 -2.68
CA LYS A 161 -0.02 2.54 -2.07
C LYS A 161 0.24 2.39 -0.58
N VAL A 162 1.30 3.02 -0.07
CA VAL A 162 1.67 2.97 1.35
C VAL A 162 1.27 4.25 2.11
N THR A 163 1.02 4.12 3.41
CA THR A 163 0.90 5.23 4.36
C THR A 163 2.28 5.74 4.80
N GLU A 164 2.37 7.01 5.19
CA GLU A 164 3.54 7.63 5.85
C GLU A 164 4.87 7.69 5.06
N ALA A 165 4.92 7.23 3.82
CA ALA A 165 6.08 7.42 2.94
C ALA A 165 6.12 8.80 2.27
N SER A 166 7.26 9.14 1.66
CA SER A 166 7.43 10.43 0.98
C SER A 166 6.50 10.60 -0.23
N PRO A 167 6.15 11.86 -0.58
CA PRO A 167 5.39 12.21 -1.79
C PRO A 167 5.85 11.48 -3.06
N SER A 168 7.18 11.38 -3.22
CA SER A 168 7.88 10.83 -4.39
C SER A 168 8.07 9.31 -4.39
N THR A 169 7.70 8.60 -3.33
CA THR A 169 7.95 7.14 -3.24
C THR A 169 6.73 6.32 -2.83
N ARG A 170 5.71 6.92 -2.21
CA ARG A 170 4.51 6.28 -1.61
C ARG A 170 3.68 5.33 -2.50
N PHE A 171 3.98 5.23 -3.79
CA PHE A 171 3.53 4.16 -4.67
C PHE A 171 4.66 3.12 -4.82
N ARG A 172 4.54 1.99 -4.12
CA ARG A 172 5.50 0.88 -4.16
C ARG A 172 5.09 -0.11 -5.25
N THR A 173 5.87 -0.18 -6.32
CA THR A 173 5.76 -1.19 -7.38
C THR A 173 6.84 -2.26 -7.31
N THR A 174 7.77 -2.16 -6.34
CA THR A 174 8.88 -3.11 -6.14
C THR A 174 8.84 -3.76 -4.76
N ARG A 175 9.29 -5.02 -4.70
CA ARG A 175 9.47 -5.79 -3.46
C ARG A 175 10.33 -5.05 -2.43
N LEU A 176 11.43 -4.43 -2.88
CA LEU A 176 12.35 -3.67 -2.04
C LEU A 176 11.64 -2.51 -1.33
N GLY A 177 10.85 -1.72 -2.08
CA GLY A 177 10.10 -0.61 -1.51
C GLY A 177 9.00 -1.04 -0.55
N ALA A 178 8.41 -2.23 -0.73
CA ALA A 178 7.48 -2.80 0.25
C ALA A 178 8.20 -3.21 1.55
N VAL A 179 9.35 -3.87 1.47
CA VAL A 179 10.16 -4.22 2.65
C VAL A 179 10.63 -2.97 3.39
N SER A 180 11.15 -1.96 2.67
CA SER A 180 11.57 -0.70 3.27
C SER A 180 10.43 0.03 3.97
N TRP A 181 9.23 0.06 3.39
CA TRP A 181 8.09 0.70 4.06
C TRP A 181 7.77 0.06 5.43
N LEU A 182 7.90 -1.26 5.53
CA LEU A 182 7.59 -1.99 6.77
C LEU A 182 8.61 -1.74 7.89
N ILE A 183 9.92 -1.69 7.59
CA ILE A 183 10.99 -1.66 8.61
C ILE A 183 12.02 -0.53 8.47
N GLY A 184 11.91 0.30 7.45
CA GLY A 184 12.80 1.42 7.16
C GLY A 184 14.23 1.01 6.78
N ASN A 185 15.14 1.97 6.90
CA ASN A 185 16.58 1.80 6.70
C ASN A 185 16.96 1.22 5.31
N ASP A 186 16.37 1.77 4.25
CA ASP A 186 16.88 1.60 2.89
C ASP A 186 17.38 2.95 2.35
N LEU A 187 18.38 2.94 1.47
CA LEU A 187 18.99 4.14 0.91
C LEU A 187 18.16 4.75 -0.22
N ASP A 188 17.37 3.95 -0.93
CA ASP A 188 16.45 4.43 -1.97
C ASP A 188 15.16 5.03 -1.36
N PHE A 189 14.89 4.73 -0.09
CA PHE A 189 13.69 5.14 0.65
C PHE A 189 14.02 5.81 2.01
N PRO A 190 14.85 6.87 2.05
CA PRO A 190 15.39 7.44 3.30
C PRO A 190 14.35 8.13 4.21
N ALA A 191 13.12 8.28 3.74
CA ALA A 191 12.00 8.76 4.54
C ALA A 191 11.39 7.66 5.44
N ASP A 192 11.60 6.38 5.12
CA ASP A 192 10.92 5.27 5.76
C ASP A 192 11.43 5.02 7.18
N ARG A 193 10.51 5.14 8.15
CA ARG A 193 10.77 4.87 9.58
C ARG A 193 10.31 3.47 10.03
N GLY A 194 9.83 2.66 9.09
CA GLY A 194 9.27 1.34 9.34
C GLY A 194 7.86 1.40 9.93
N PHE A 195 6.84 1.36 9.07
CA PHE A 195 5.44 1.43 9.49
C PHE A 195 5.03 0.27 10.42
N ALA A 196 5.67 -0.90 10.32
CA ALA A 196 5.43 -2.03 11.23
C ALA A 196 6.07 -1.83 12.60
N LEU A 197 7.16 -1.04 12.71
CA LEU A 197 7.92 -0.83 13.96
C LEU A 197 7.17 0.00 15.01
N ARG A 198 6.09 0.68 14.60
CA ARG A 198 5.14 1.39 15.47
C ARG A 198 4.54 0.45 16.54
N PRO A 199 4.01 0.99 17.66
CA PRO A 199 3.49 0.20 18.78
C PRO A 199 2.11 -0.45 18.50
N TRP A 200 1.95 -1.08 17.33
CA TRP A 200 0.76 -1.88 17.01
C TRP A 200 0.66 -3.08 17.95
N ASN A 201 -0.52 -3.22 18.58
CA ASN A 201 -0.89 -4.38 19.39
C ASN A 201 -1.98 -5.23 18.72
N GLN A 202 -2.77 -4.63 17.83
CA GLN A 202 -3.74 -5.28 16.95
C GLN A 202 -3.81 -4.48 15.63
N VAL A 203 -4.24 -5.15 14.55
CA VAL A 203 -4.68 -4.53 13.30
C VAL A 203 -6.06 -5.10 12.96
N ARG A 204 -7.00 -4.27 12.54
CA ARG A 204 -8.35 -4.69 12.10
C ARG A 204 -8.71 -4.09 10.74
N PHE A 205 -9.41 -4.89 9.93
CA PHE A 205 -9.95 -4.53 8.62
C PHE A 205 -11.45 -4.38 8.71
N GLU A 206 -11.96 -3.16 8.55
CA GLU A 206 -13.40 -2.89 8.46
C GLU A 206 -13.77 -2.84 6.97
N ASN A 207 -14.10 -4.00 6.41
CA ASN A 207 -14.50 -4.15 5.00
C ASN A 207 -15.90 -3.58 4.76
N ALA A 208 -16.03 -2.64 3.83
CA ALA A 208 -17.31 -2.16 3.30
C ALA A 208 -17.90 -3.17 2.30
N ASP A 209 -17.07 -3.74 1.41
CA ASP A 209 -17.42 -4.88 0.56
C ASP A 209 -16.17 -5.66 0.10
N VAL A 210 -16.37 -6.91 -0.36
CA VAL A 210 -15.35 -7.78 -0.96
C VAL A 210 -15.90 -8.37 -2.27
N SER A 211 -15.51 -7.76 -3.39
CA SER A 211 -15.84 -8.23 -4.75
C SER A 211 -14.87 -9.32 -5.21
N ILE A 212 -15.38 -10.38 -5.83
CA ILE A 212 -14.59 -11.54 -6.27
C ILE A 212 -15.03 -11.96 -7.66
N GLN A 213 -14.07 -12.14 -8.58
CA GLN A 213 -14.31 -12.49 -9.97
C GLN A 213 -13.14 -13.34 -10.50
N GLY A 214 -13.35 -14.65 -10.62
CA GLY A 214 -12.29 -15.58 -11.02
C GLY A 214 -11.11 -15.54 -10.04
N GLU A 215 -9.89 -15.45 -10.57
CA GLU A 215 -8.63 -15.36 -9.81
C GLU A 215 -8.43 -14.03 -9.04
N ARG A 216 -9.37 -13.09 -9.11
CA ARG A 216 -9.19 -11.74 -8.56
C ARG A 216 -10.23 -11.43 -7.49
N ALA A 217 -9.75 -10.80 -6.42
CA ALA A 217 -10.58 -10.21 -5.38
C ALA A 217 -10.15 -8.77 -5.09
N GLN A 218 -11.12 -7.94 -4.71
CA GLN A 218 -10.95 -6.53 -4.39
C GLN A 218 -11.77 -6.21 -3.14
N ALA A 219 -11.14 -5.67 -2.10
CA ALA A 219 -11.78 -5.39 -0.82
C ALA A 219 -11.63 -3.91 -0.44
N GLN A 220 -12.74 -3.18 -0.38
CA GLN A 220 -12.74 -1.78 0.07
C GLN A 220 -12.90 -1.75 1.59
N HIS A 221 -11.98 -1.12 2.30
CA HIS A 221 -11.90 -1.21 3.76
C HIS A 221 -11.29 0.05 4.40
N VAL A 222 -11.52 0.22 5.70
CA VAL A 222 -10.76 1.10 6.57
C VAL A 222 -9.86 0.24 7.46
N LEU A 223 -8.65 0.74 7.78
CA LEU A 223 -7.76 0.15 8.76
C LEU A 223 -8.01 0.78 10.13
N ALA A 224 -8.27 -0.04 11.14
CA ALA A 224 -8.41 0.36 12.53
C ALA A 224 -7.30 -0.28 13.38
N GLY A 225 -6.78 0.48 14.34
CA GLY A 225 -5.76 0.08 15.33
C GLY A 225 -6.13 0.56 16.72
#